data_AF-A0A533ZVY3-F1
#
_entry.id   AF-A0A533ZVY3-F1
#
_cell.length_a   1.000
_cell.length_b   1.000
_cell.length_c   1.000
_cell.angle_alpha   90.00
_cell.angle_beta   90.00
_cell.angle_gamma   90.00
#
_symmetry.space_group_name_H-M   'P 1'
#
loop_
_entity.id
_entity.type
_entity.pdbx_description
1 polymer ?
#
loop_
_entity_poly.entity_id
_entity_poly.type
_entity_poly.pdbx_seq_one_letter_code
_entity_poly.pdbx_strand_id
1 'polypeptide(L)'
;MVFTIQIKKEIIMNKFFKKIIWLIIISPAIYLAIVWNKLPEKITVNFNGQGNPDRYGSKTGLIIGIGVIIAIASAIWILMPLVYKIDRKKRAVENKARLLRMAFAICTFMSFVACVLINS
;
A
#
# COMPACT_ATOMS: atom_id res chain seq x y z
N MET A 1 2.44 31.67 20.87
CA MET A 1 2.66 31.77 19.40
C MET A 1 3.34 30.53 18.81
N VAL A 2 4.45 30.04 19.38
CA VAL A 2 5.18 28.83 18.89
C VAL A 2 4.31 27.56 18.87
N PHE A 3 3.52 27.33 19.92
CA PHE A 3 2.64 26.15 20.01
C PHE A 3 1.58 26.09 18.90
N THR A 4 0.96 27.22 18.58
CA THR A 4 -0.06 27.35 17.52
C THR A 4 0.54 27.07 16.13
N ILE A 5 1.78 27.46 15.90
CA ILE A 5 2.51 27.19 14.64
C ILE A 5 2.77 25.68 14.48
N GLN A 6 3.17 24.99 15.55
CA GLN A 6 3.39 23.54 15.54
C GLN A 6 2.10 22.77 15.21
N ILE A 7 0.98 23.13 15.86
CA ILE A 7 -0.33 22.50 15.57
C ILE A 7 -0.74 22.72 14.12
N LYS A 8 -0.60 23.94 13.60
CA LYS A 8 -0.94 24.24 12.20
C LYS A 8 -0.10 23.40 11.23
N LYS A 9 1.20 23.24 11.52
CA LYS A 9 2.13 22.44 10.72
C LYS A 9 1.74 20.96 10.72
N GLU A 10 1.40 20.38 11.87
CA GLU A 10 0.91 18.99 11.95
C GLU A 10 -0.38 18.77 11.14
N ILE A 11 -1.33 19.70 11.21
CA ILE A 11 -2.60 19.59 10.46
C ILE A 11 -2.33 19.58 8.95
N ILE A 12 -1.47 20.47 8.46
CA ILE A 12 -1.09 20.54 7.05
C ILE A 12 -0.39 19.25 6.63
N MET A 13 0.58 18.80 7.42
CA MET A 13 1.34 17.58 7.16
C MET A 13 0.42 16.34 7.13
N ASN A 14 -0.53 16.23 8.05
CA ASN A 14 -1.52 15.15 8.07
C ASN A 14 -2.45 15.17 6.85
N LYS A 15 -2.85 16.36 6.37
CA LYS A 15 -3.62 16.49 5.13
C LYS A 15 -2.81 16.06 3.91
N PHE A 16 -1.52 16.40 3.87
CA PHE A 16 -0.62 15.98 2.79
C PHE A 16 -0.43 14.47 2.76
N PHE A 17 -0.10 13.84 3.91
CA PHE A 17 0.04 12.39 4.02
C PHE A 17 -1.23 11.63 3.62
N LYS A 18 -2.41 12.17 3.94
CA LYS A 18 -3.70 11.60 3.52
C LYS A 18 -3.94 11.60 2.01
N LYS A 19 -3.32 12.52 1.27
CA LYS A 19 -3.45 12.60 -0.18
C LYS A 19 -2.36 11.79 -0.89
N ILE A 20 -1.10 11.94 -0.46
CA ILE A 20 0.06 11.28 -1.10
C ILE A 20 -0.05 9.75 -1.04
N ILE A 21 -0.64 9.20 0.04
CA ILE A 21 -0.77 7.76 0.21
C ILE A 21 -1.63 7.09 -0.87
N TRP A 22 -2.65 7.79 -1.38
CA TRP A 22 -3.46 7.26 -2.47
C TRP A 22 -2.68 7.19 -3.79
N LEU A 23 -1.78 8.15 -4.03
CA LEU A 23 -0.86 8.08 -5.16
C LEU A 23 0.12 6.91 -5.01
N ILE A 24 0.58 6.63 -3.80
CA ILE A 24 1.44 5.47 -3.50
C ILE A 24 0.67 4.17 -3.71
N ILE A 25 -0.57 4.06 -3.22
CA ILE A 25 -1.40 2.86 -3.37
C ILE A 25 -1.74 2.59 -4.84
N ILE A 26 -1.98 3.63 -5.64
CA ILE A 26 -2.33 3.51 -7.06
C ILE A 26 -1.10 3.34 -7.97
N SER A 27 0.10 3.71 -7.50
CA SER A 27 1.32 3.65 -8.32
C SER A 27 1.60 2.28 -8.98
N PRO A 28 1.32 1.11 -8.36
CA PRO A 28 1.54 -0.17 -9.02
C PRO A 28 0.57 -0.39 -10.19
N ALA A 29 -0.67 0.09 -10.10
CA ALA A 29 -1.61 0.02 -11.21
C ALA A 29 -1.19 0.92 -12.39
N ILE A 30 -0.69 2.12 -12.08
CA ILE A 30 -0.12 3.02 -13.11
C ILE A 30 1.09 2.37 -13.77
N TYR A 31 2.00 1.80 -12.98
CA TYR A 31 3.18 1.12 -13.48
C TYR A 31 2.79 -0.06 -14.39
N LEU A 32 1.85 -0.89 -13.95
CA LEU A 32 1.30 -2.00 -14.74
C LEU A 32 0.73 -1.51 -16.07
N ALA A 33 -0.05 -0.42 -16.07
CA ALA A 33 -0.62 0.13 -17.31
C ALA A 33 0.46 0.59 -18.31
N ILE A 34 1.56 1.18 -17.81
CA ILE A 34 2.69 1.64 -18.64
C ILE A 34 3.43 0.46 -19.28
N VAL A 35 3.65 -0.63 -18.54
CA VAL A 35 4.42 -1.80 -19.02
C VAL A 35 3.55 -2.89 -19.64
N TRP A 36 2.23 -2.74 -19.66
CA TRP A 36 1.26 -3.78 -20.05
C TRP A 36 1.58 -4.45 -21.40
N ASN A 37 1.91 -3.63 -22.39
CA ASN A 37 2.22 -4.09 -23.75
C ASN A 37 3.60 -4.76 -23.86
N LYS A 38 4.49 -4.53 -22.89
CA LYS A 38 5.84 -5.13 -22.81
C LYS A 38 5.86 -6.43 -22.03
N LEU A 39 4.82 -6.71 -21.24
CA LEU A 39 4.76 -7.93 -20.43
C LEU A 39 4.63 -9.17 -21.33
N PRO A 40 5.32 -10.28 -21.02
CA PRO A 40 5.10 -11.57 -21.68
C PRO A 40 3.70 -12.13 -21.30
N GLU A 41 3.14 -13.02 -22.13
CA GLU A 41 1.85 -13.66 -21.84
C GLU A 41 1.87 -14.56 -20.59
N LYS A 42 3.06 -15.10 -20.28
CA LYS A 42 3.33 -15.92 -19.11
C LYS A 42 4.34 -15.22 -18.20
N ILE A 43 3.98 -15.01 -16.94
CA ILE A 43 4.78 -14.30 -15.94
C ILE A 43 5.14 -15.29 -14.84
N THR A 44 6.36 -15.26 -14.32
CA THR A 44 6.80 -16.18 -13.28
C THR A 44 6.15 -15.82 -11.95
N VAL A 45 5.36 -16.74 -11.38
CA VAL A 45 4.58 -16.52 -10.15
C VAL A 45 5.21 -17.20 -8.94
N ASN A 46 5.94 -18.30 -9.15
CA ASN A 46 6.63 -18.98 -8.06
C ASN A 46 8.05 -19.35 -8.48
N PHE A 47 8.98 -19.16 -7.56
CA PHE A 47 10.37 -19.60 -7.70
C PHE A 47 10.61 -20.78 -6.77
N ASN A 48 11.30 -21.81 -7.24
CA ASN A 48 11.72 -22.91 -6.38
C ASN A 48 12.87 -22.47 -5.44
N GLY A 49 13.26 -23.33 -4.50
CA GLY A 49 14.35 -23.04 -3.56
C GLY A 49 15.74 -22.80 -4.19
N GLN A 50 15.87 -22.97 -5.51
CA GLN A 50 17.09 -22.69 -6.27
C GLN A 50 17.01 -21.36 -7.04
N GLY A 51 15.89 -20.62 -6.90
CA GLY A 51 15.66 -19.35 -7.58
C GLY A 51 15.20 -19.50 -9.04
N ASN A 52 14.88 -20.71 -9.50
CA ASN A 52 14.35 -20.93 -10.85
C ASN A 52 12.82 -20.78 -10.86
N PRO A 53 12.22 -20.23 -11.92
CA PRO A 53 10.77 -20.17 -12.04
C PRO A 53 10.17 -21.58 -12.14
N ASP A 54 9.32 -21.93 -11.18
CA ASP A 54 8.67 -23.23 -11.07
C ASP A 54 7.21 -23.17 -11.55
N ARG A 55 6.59 -21.98 -11.47
CA ARG A 55 5.21 -21.77 -11.91
C ARG A 55 5.05 -20.45 -12.63
N TYR A 56 4.39 -20.50 -13.79
CA TYR A 56 4.00 -19.31 -14.55
C TYR A 56 2.51 -19.01 -14.33
N GLY A 57 2.18 -17.75 -14.13
CA GLY A 57 0.83 -17.21 -14.16
C GLY A 57 0.55 -16.46 -15.45
N SER A 58 -0.73 -16.13 -15.66
CA SER A 58 -1.18 -15.34 -16.79
C SER A 58 -1.13 -13.84 -16.48
N LYS A 59 -1.08 -13.01 -17.53
CA LYS A 59 -1.27 -11.55 -17.42
C LYS A 59 -2.52 -11.17 -16.62
N THR A 60 -3.62 -11.89 -16.80
CA THR A 60 -4.87 -11.68 -16.05
C THR A 60 -4.70 -11.97 -14.56
N GLY A 61 -3.95 -13.03 -14.21
CA GLY A 61 -3.61 -13.34 -12.83
C GLY A 61 -2.81 -12.22 -12.16
N LEU A 62 -1.93 -11.55 -12.92
CA LEU A 62 -1.20 -10.39 -12.43
C LEU A 62 -2.12 -9.19 -12.16
N ILE A 63 -3.08 -8.89 -13.05
CA ILE A 63 -4.09 -7.83 -12.78
C ILE A 63 -4.83 -8.12 -11.48
N ILE A 64 -5.28 -9.36 -11.30
CA ILE A 64 -6.02 -9.75 -10.09
C ILE A 64 -5.14 -9.60 -8.85
N GLY A 65 -3.88 -10.07 -8.90
CA GLY A 65 -2.93 -9.95 -7.80
C GLY A 65 -2.67 -8.50 -7.40
N ILE A 66 -2.40 -7.63 -8.38
CA ILE A 66 -2.20 -6.19 -8.15
C ILE A 66 -3.48 -5.55 -7.60
N GLY A 67 -4.65 -5.89 -8.13
CA GLY A 67 -5.95 -5.43 -7.63
C GLY A 67 -6.19 -5.81 -6.16
N VAL A 68 -5.86 -7.04 -5.77
CA VAL A 68 -5.96 -7.52 -4.38
C VAL A 68 -5.02 -6.76 -3.46
N ILE A 69 -3.76 -6.53 -3.87
CA ILE A 69 -2.80 -5.75 -3.07
C ILE A 69 -3.31 -4.33 -2.85
N ILE A 70 -3.81 -3.67 -3.90
CA ILE A 70 -4.38 -2.32 -3.82
C ILE A 70 -5.60 -2.30 -2.89
N ALA A 71 -6.49 -3.28 -2.99
CA ALA A 71 -7.65 -3.39 -2.13
C ALA A 71 -7.26 -3.56 -0.65
N ILE A 72 -6.29 -4.42 -0.35
CA ILE A 72 -5.78 -4.64 1.00
C ILE A 72 -5.11 -3.38 1.55
N ALA A 73 -4.23 -2.73 0.77
CA ALA A 73 -3.57 -1.49 1.19
C ALA A 73 -4.59 -0.37 1.48
N SER A 74 -5.60 -0.24 0.62
CA SER A 74 -6.71 0.71 0.82
C SER A 74 -7.50 0.40 2.09
N ALA A 75 -7.82 -0.88 2.33
CA ALA A 75 -8.51 -1.33 3.53
C ALA A 75 -7.69 -1.02 4.80
N ILE A 76 -6.38 -1.30 4.81
CA ILE A 76 -5.50 -0.98 5.93
C ILE A 76 -5.50 0.53 6.22
N TRP A 77 -5.36 1.36 5.18
CA TRP A 77 -5.35 2.80 5.33
C TRP A 77 -6.66 3.36 5.90
N ILE A 78 -7.81 2.83 5.47
CA ILE A 78 -9.13 3.26 5.94
C ILE A 78 -9.44 2.72 7.34
N LEU A 79 -9.12 1.45 7.61
CA LEU A 79 -9.51 0.76 8.84
C LEU A 79 -8.62 1.12 10.01
N MET A 80 -7.31 1.34 9.82
CA MET A 80 -6.38 1.68 10.91
C MET A 80 -6.80 2.90 11.75
N PRO A 81 -7.20 4.05 11.16
CA PRO A 81 -7.72 5.16 11.94
C PRO A 81 -9.10 4.90 12.55
N LEU A 82 -9.80 3.83 12.15
CA LEU A 82 -11.11 3.43 12.62
C LEU A 82 -11.06 2.33 13.71
N VAL A 83 -9.89 1.76 13.98
CA VAL A 83 -9.67 0.69 14.99
C VAL A 83 -10.21 1.07 16.37
N TYR A 84 -10.18 2.35 16.73
CA TYR A 84 -10.73 2.82 18.01
C TYR A 84 -12.23 2.55 18.21
N LYS A 85 -13.01 2.37 17.12
CA LYS A 85 -14.42 1.98 17.22
C LYS A 85 -14.59 0.52 17.65
N ILE A 86 -13.62 -0.32 17.32
CA ILE A 86 -13.60 -1.76 17.63
C ILE A 86 -12.93 -1.98 19.00
N ASP A 87 -11.94 -1.15 19.34
CA ASP A 87 -11.23 -1.22 20.62
C ASP A 87 -12.09 -0.76 21.80
N ARG A 88 -12.75 -1.73 22.45
CA ARG A 88 -13.54 -1.53 23.68
C ARG A 88 -12.71 -0.88 24.81
N LYS A 89 -11.38 -1.03 24.81
CA LYS A 89 -10.48 -0.51 25.84
C LYS A 89 -9.98 0.91 25.55
N LYS A 90 -10.39 1.54 24.44
CA LYS A 90 -10.05 2.92 24.00
C LYS A 90 -8.55 3.25 23.90
N ARG A 91 -7.65 2.26 24.00
CA ARG A 91 -6.18 2.45 23.90
C ARG A 91 -5.73 2.90 22.51
N ALA A 92 -6.51 2.58 21.49
CA ALA A 92 -6.27 3.00 20.12
C ALA A 92 -6.48 4.51 19.87
N VAL A 93 -7.27 5.20 20.71
CA VAL A 93 -7.48 6.66 20.58
C VAL A 93 -6.20 7.42 20.90
N GLU A 94 -5.52 7.03 21.98
CA GLU A 94 -4.26 7.63 22.43
C GLU A 94 -3.12 7.42 21.43
N ASN A 95 -3.18 6.32 20.66
CA ASN A 95 -2.12 5.90 19.74
C ASN A 95 -2.46 6.12 18.26
N LYS A 96 -3.51 6.89 17.93
CA LYS A 96 -3.99 7.08 16.55
C LYS A 96 -2.91 7.55 15.57
N ALA A 97 -2.05 8.47 15.99
CA ALA A 97 -0.94 8.96 15.18
C ALA A 97 0.14 7.89 14.91
N ARG A 98 0.32 6.94 15.83
CA ARG A 98 1.25 5.81 15.66
C ARG A 98 0.67 4.77 14.70
N LEU A 99 -0.62 4.44 14.86
CA LEU A 99 -1.33 3.54 13.95
C LEU A 99 -1.34 4.05 12.50
N LEU A 100 -1.57 5.35 12.29
CA LEU A 100 -1.52 5.96 10.96
C LEU A 100 -0.11 5.92 10.34
N ARG A 101 0.95 6.13 11.14
CA ARG A 101 2.33 5.99 10.67
C ARG A 101 2.67 4.55 10.28
N MET A 102 2.21 3.57 11.06
CA MET A 102 2.35 2.15 10.73
C MET A 102 1.58 1.80 9.44
N ALA A 103 0.34 2.25 9.32
CA ALA A 103 -0.48 2.05 8.11
C ALA A 103 0.21 2.61 6.87
N PHE A 104 0.77 3.82 6.97
CA PHE A 104 1.51 4.45 5.88
C PHE A 104 2.74 3.62 5.46
N ALA A 105 3.53 3.14 6.42
CA ALA A 105 4.70 2.30 6.15
C ALA A 105 4.30 0.97 5.47
N ILE A 106 3.25 0.31 5.98
CA ILE A 106 2.74 -0.95 5.41
C ILE A 106 2.24 -0.76 3.98
N CYS A 107 1.45 0.29 3.73
CA CYS A 107 0.93 0.57 2.38
C CYS A 107 2.06 0.88 1.40
N THR A 108 3.07 1.64 1.83
CA THR A 108 4.24 1.96 1.00
C THR A 108 5.04 0.69 0.66
N PHE A 109 5.25 -0.18 1.65
CA PHE A 109 5.92 -1.47 1.44
C PHE A 109 5.13 -2.37 0.48
N MET A 110 3.80 -2.45 0.64
CA MET A 110 2.94 -3.20 -0.27
C MET A 110 3.01 -2.69 -1.71
N SER A 111 2.98 -1.36 -1.90
CA SER A 111 3.14 -0.78 -3.23
C SER A 111 4.51 -1.09 -3.84
N PHE A 112 5.57 -1.05 -3.03
CA PHE A 112 6.92 -1.41 -3.50
C PHE A 112 6.97 -2.87 -3.97
N VAL A 113 6.46 -3.80 -3.16
CA VAL A 113 6.39 -5.23 -3.52
C VAL A 113 5.57 -5.44 -4.80
N ALA A 114 4.44 -4.74 -4.95
CA ALA A 114 3.61 -4.80 -6.15
C ALA A 114 4.36 -4.33 -7.41
N CYS A 115 5.18 -3.27 -7.31
CA CYS A 115 6.02 -2.83 -8.42
C CYS A 115 7.11 -3.85 -8.78
N VAL A 116 7.73 -4.48 -7.77
CA VAL A 116 8.72 -5.54 -8.00
C VAL A 116 8.06 -6.72 -8.73
N LEU A 117 6.87 -7.15 -8.31
CA LEU A 117 6.11 -8.23 -8.96
C LEU A 117 5.81 -7.96 -10.43
N ILE A 118 5.60 -6.71 -10.83
CA ILE A 118 5.34 -6.34 -12.22
C ILE A 118 6.61 -6.47 -13.09
N ASN A 119 7.80 -6.30 -12.50
CA ASN A 119 9.08 -6.40 -13.18
C ASN A 119 9.78 -7.76 -12.97
N SER A 120 9.10 -8.71 -12.34
CA SER A 120 9.63 -10.04 -12.01
C SER A 120 9.38 -11.05 -13.12
#